data_AF-A0A849T861-F1
#
_entry.id   AF-A0A849T861-F1
#
_cell.length_a   1.000
_cell.length_b   1.000
_cell.length_c   1.000
_cell.angle_alpha   90.00
_cell.angle_beta   90.00
_cell.angle_gamma   90.00
#
_symmetry.space_group_name_H-M   'P 1'
#
loop_
_entity.id
_entity.type
_entity.pdbx_description
1 polymer ?
#
loop_
_entity_poly.entity_id
_entity_poly.type
_entity_poly.pdbx_seq_one_letter_code
_entity_poly.pdbx_strand_id
1 'polypeptide(L)'
;MNQTDLTIRTAIAGLLALGLATTTTSAFAAKGDMEKCAGIAKAGLNDCASAGNSCQGHTTKDNEKDAWISVPKGTCAKITGGTVVAKSDKDDMKKM
;
A
#
# COMPACT_ATOMS: atom_id res chain seq x y z
N MET A 1 21.40 -48.06 3.35
CA MET A 1 20.78 -46.75 3.06
C MET A 1 19.28 -46.94 3.21
N ASN A 2 18.66 -46.37 4.25
CA ASN A 2 17.30 -46.73 4.64
C ASN A 2 16.29 -45.84 3.92
N GLN A 3 15.25 -46.45 3.34
CA GLN A 3 14.26 -45.77 2.48
C GLN A 3 13.49 -44.64 3.19
N THR A 4 13.54 -44.62 4.52
CA THR A 4 12.96 -43.60 5.41
C THR A 4 13.75 -42.27 5.39
N ASP A 5 15.06 -42.31 5.17
CA ASP A 5 15.89 -41.08 5.11
C ASP A 5 15.68 -40.31 3.80
N LEU A 6 15.28 -41.01 2.73
CA LEU A 6 15.03 -40.42 1.42
C LEU A 6 13.68 -39.67 1.39
N THR A 7 12.66 -40.18 2.08
CA THR A 7 11.32 -39.57 2.16
C THR A 7 11.29 -38.32 3.03
N ILE A 8 12.12 -38.23 4.07
CA ILE A 8 12.19 -37.03 4.92
C ILE A 8 12.87 -35.86 4.17
N ARG A 9 13.88 -36.16 3.34
CA ARG A 9 14.62 -35.14 2.57
C ARG A 9 13.80 -34.55 1.42
N THR A 10 12.91 -35.33 0.80
CA THR A 10 12.05 -34.84 -0.30
C THR A 10 10.87 -33.98 0.17
N ALA A 11 10.39 -34.14 1.40
CA ALA A 11 9.29 -33.33 1.94
C ALA A 11 9.67 -31.85 2.17
N ILE A 12 10.95 -31.57 2.46
CA ILE A 12 11.42 -30.21 2.78
C ILE A 12 11.59 -29.35 1.50
N ALA A 13 11.76 -29.98 0.33
CA ALA A 13 11.91 -29.27 -0.94
C ALA A 13 10.58 -28.78 -1.55
N GLY A 14 9.43 -29.33 -1.13
CA GLY A 14 8.12 -29.01 -1.71
C GLY A 14 7.49 -27.70 -1.20
N LEU A 15 7.85 -27.25 0.02
CA LEU A 15 7.19 -26.10 0.65
C LEU A 15 7.69 -24.73 0.14
N LEU A 16 8.87 -24.64 -0.47
CA LEU A 16 9.39 -23.37 -0.98
C LEU A 16 8.74 -22.91 -2.30
N ALA A 17 7.99 -23.78 -2.99
CA ALA A 17 7.41 -23.45 -4.29
C ALA A 17 6.12 -22.61 -4.22
N LEU A 18 5.46 -22.52 -3.06
CA LEU A 18 4.15 -21.86 -2.90
C LEU A 18 4.23 -20.42 -2.38
N GLY A 19 5.42 -19.91 -2.05
CA GLY A 19 5.60 -18.59 -1.44
C GLY A 19 5.69 -17.40 -2.40
N LEU A 20 5.69 -17.62 -3.72
CA LEU A 20 6.01 -16.58 -4.71
C LEU A 20 4.78 -16.03 -5.48
N ALA A 21 3.56 -16.46 -5.13
CA ALA A 21 2.35 -16.10 -5.88
C ALA A 21 1.55 -14.92 -5.31
N THR A 22 2.08 -14.16 -4.34
CA THR A 22 1.47 -12.90 -3.89
C THR A 22 2.07 -11.71 -4.62
N THR A 23 2.08 -11.74 -5.95
CA THR A 23 2.20 -10.52 -6.74
C THR A 23 0.87 -9.77 -6.60
N THR A 24 0.74 -8.96 -5.55
CA THR A 24 -0.27 -7.92 -5.52
C THR A 24 -0.01 -7.05 -6.74
N THR A 25 -0.85 -7.22 -7.76
CA THR A 25 -0.88 -6.32 -8.91
C THR A 25 -1.35 -4.99 -8.37
N SER A 26 -0.40 -4.13 -7.99
CA SER A 26 -0.67 -2.72 -7.83
C SER A 26 -1.23 -2.26 -9.16
N ALA A 27 -2.55 -2.01 -9.19
CA ALA A 27 -3.19 -1.46 -10.36
C ALA A 27 -2.48 -0.14 -10.66
N PHE A 28 -1.63 -0.14 -11.69
CA PHE A 28 -1.02 1.06 -12.22
C PHE A 28 -2.16 1.90 -12.79
N ALA A 29 -2.75 2.74 -11.94
CA ALA A 29 -3.63 3.81 -12.40
C ALA A 29 -2.84 4.61 -13.44
N ALA A 30 -3.49 4.89 -14.58
CA ALA A 30 -2.92 5.69 -15.66
C ALA A 30 -2.22 6.93 -15.10
N LYS A 31 -1.18 7.39 -15.80
CA LYS A 31 -0.27 8.53 -15.49
C LYS A 31 -1.01 9.88 -15.43
N GLY A 32 -2.12 9.96 -14.71
CA GLY A 32 -2.81 11.18 -14.32
C GLY A 32 -2.14 11.78 -13.10
N ASP A 33 -2.30 13.08 -12.92
CA ASP A 33 -1.91 13.73 -11.68
C ASP A 33 -2.62 13.03 -10.51
N MET A 34 -1.86 12.49 -9.55
CA MET A 34 -2.40 11.91 -8.32
C MET A 34 -2.25 12.91 -7.16
N GLU A 35 -3.18 12.84 -6.21
CA GLU A 35 -3.18 13.62 -4.96
C GLU A 35 -3.35 12.70 -3.75
N LYS A 36 -2.77 13.10 -2.62
CA LYS A 36 -2.98 12.42 -1.34
C LYS A 36 -4.28 12.92 -0.73
N CYS A 37 -5.21 12.02 -0.45
CA CYS A 37 -6.48 12.36 0.17
C CYS A 37 -6.55 11.76 1.58
N ALA A 38 -6.51 12.63 2.59
CA ALA A 38 -6.55 12.25 3.99
C ALA A 38 -7.96 12.26 4.57
N GLY A 39 -8.15 11.56 5.68
CA GLY A 39 -9.42 11.53 6.43
C GLY A 39 -10.48 10.60 5.84
N ILE A 40 -10.14 9.81 4.81
CA ILE A 40 -11.07 8.90 4.13
C ILE A 40 -10.60 7.44 4.11
N ALA A 41 -9.39 7.17 4.63
CA ALA A 41 -8.82 5.83 4.63
C ALA A 41 -9.58 4.92 5.60
N LYS A 42 -9.88 3.69 5.19
CA LYS A 42 -10.38 2.65 6.10
C LYS A 42 -9.24 2.16 7.00
N ALA A 43 -9.57 1.68 8.20
CA ALA A 43 -8.63 0.97 9.06
C ALA A 43 -7.89 -0.12 8.27
N GLY A 44 -6.55 -0.13 8.38
CA GLY A 44 -5.67 -1.07 7.70
C GLY A 44 -5.47 -0.80 6.21
N LEU A 45 -6.07 0.24 5.63
CA LEU A 45 -6.01 0.53 4.19
C LEU A 45 -5.44 1.91 3.85
N ASN A 46 -4.63 2.50 4.75
CA ASN A 46 -3.84 3.69 4.43
C ASN A 46 -2.65 3.35 3.54
N ASP A 47 -2.23 4.29 2.69
CA ASP A 47 -0.99 4.16 1.93
C ASP A 47 0.26 4.36 2.83
N CYS A 48 1.43 4.00 2.31
CA CYS A 48 2.73 4.23 2.97
C CYS A 48 2.98 5.70 3.28
N ALA A 49 3.83 5.98 4.28
CA ALA A 49 4.16 7.35 4.72
C ALA A 49 2.91 8.16 5.13
N SER A 50 2.03 7.50 5.88
CA SER A 50 0.74 8.01 6.35
C SER A 50 0.62 7.79 7.85
N ALA A 51 -0.09 8.68 8.56
CA ALA A 51 -0.27 8.63 10.02
C ALA A 51 1.04 8.39 10.81
N GLY A 52 2.15 9.00 10.37
CA GLY A 52 3.46 8.88 11.03
C GLY A 52 4.19 7.54 10.86
N ASN A 53 3.69 6.61 10.03
CA ASN A 53 4.35 5.34 9.73
C ASN A 53 4.76 5.26 8.25
N SER A 54 5.90 4.61 7.97
CA SER A 54 6.40 4.38 6.62
C SER A 54 5.64 3.30 5.84
N CYS A 55 4.97 2.37 6.51
CA CYS A 55 4.34 1.21 5.88
C CYS A 55 2.82 1.38 5.70
N GLN A 56 2.24 0.69 4.71
CA GLN A 56 0.80 0.61 4.48
C GLN A 56 0.11 -0.21 5.60
N GLY A 57 -1.14 0.15 5.89
CA GLY A 57 -2.04 -0.66 6.72
C GLY A 57 -1.83 -0.57 8.23
N HIS A 58 -1.22 0.51 8.71
CA HIS A 58 -0.99 0.76 10.13
C HIS A 58 -2.05 1.62 10.80
N THR A 59 -2.89 2.30 10.03
CA THR A 59 -4.04 3.06 10.53
C THR A 59 -5.03 2.11 11.20
N THR A 60 -5.39 2.36 12.45
CA THR A 60 -6.23 1.44 13.24
C THR A 60 -7.71 1.81 13.24
N LYS A 61 -8.06 3.00 12.74
CA LYS A 61 -9.43 3.53 12.74
C LYS A 61 -9.81 4.02 11.36
N ASP A 62 -11.08 3.87 11.02
CA ASP A 62 -11.64 4.47 9.81
C ASP A 62 -11.56 6.00 9.91
N ASN A 63 -11.25 6.66 8.79
CA ASN A 63 -11.23 8.12 8.63
C ASN A 63 -10.26 8.84 9.57
N GLU A 64 -9.14 8.22 9.91
CA GLU A 64 -8.08 8.87 10.69
C GLU A 64 -7.52 10.06 9.91
N LYS A 65 -7.39 11.22 10.56
CA LYS A 65 -7.09 12.51 9.90
C LYS A 65 -5.76 12.52 9.17
N ASP A 66 -4.77 11.81 9.71
CA ASP A 66 -3.41 11.77 9.17
C ASP A 66 -3.22 10.56 8.24
N ALA A 67 -4.22 9.68 8.15
CA ALA A 67 -4.27 8.56 7.24
C ALA A 67 -4.78 9.03 5.87
N TRP A 68 -4.05 8.67 4.81
CA TRP A 68 -4.32 9.09 3.44
C TRP A 68 -4.20 7.93 2.48
N ILE A 69 -4.88 8.08 1.35
CA ILE A 69 -4.74 7.23 0.16
C ILE A 69 -4.50 8.09 -1.08
N SER A 70 -3.80 7.52 -2.06
CA SER A 70 -3.51 8.14 -3.34
C SER A 70 -4.70 8.01 -4.27
N VAL A 71 -5.24 9.13 -4.73
CA VAL A 71 -6.39 9.19 -5.63
C VAL A 71 -6.08 10.06 -6.85
N PRO A 72 -6.81 9.92 -7.96
CA PRO A 72 -6.69 10.86 -9.08
C PRO A 72 -7.00 12.28 -8.62
N LYS A 73 -6.28 13.27 -9.15
CA LYS A 73 -6.44 14.68 -8.80
C LYS A 73 -7.88 15.16 -8.96
N GLY A 74 -8.35 15.94 -7.99
CA GLY A 74 -9.73 16.42 -7.92
C GLY A 74 -10.74 15.37 -7.45
N THR A 75 -10.31 14.15 -7.11
CA THR A 75 -11.19 13.13 -6.52
C THR A 75 -11.43 13.41 -5.05
N CYS A 76 -10.42 13.88 -4.31
CA CYS A 76 -10.54 14.08 -2.88
C CYS A 76 -11.63 15.11 -2.52
N ALA A 77 -11.73 16.19 -3.31
CA ALA A 77 -12.76 17.22 -3.15
C ALA A 77 -14.20 16.71 -3.39
N LYS A 78 -14.36 15.54 -4.05
CA LYS A 78 -15.66 14.91 -4.29
C LYS A 78 -16.08 13.95 -3.18
N ILE A 79 -15.19 13.69 -2.21
CA ILE A 79 -15.43 12.75 -1.12
C ILE A 79 -15.68 13.54 0.17
N THR A 80 -16.83 13.34 0.79
CA THR A 80 -17.15 13.96 2.08
C THR A 80 -16.09 13.61 3.13
N GLY A 81 -15.55 14.62 3.82
CA GLY A 81 -14.50 14.44 4.82
C GLY A 81 -13.08 14.30 4.25
N GLY A 82 -12.93 14.23 2.92
CA GLY A 82 -11.65 14.21 2.24
C GLY A 82 -10.92 15.55 2.32
N THR A 83 -9.64 15.51 2.69
CA THR A 83 -8.75 16.68 2.68
C THR A 83 -7.52 16.39 1.84
N VAL A 84 -7.23 17.24 0.87
CA VAL A 84 -6.00 17.13 0.08
C VAL A 84 -4.81 17.46 0.98
N VAL A 85 -3.89 16.52 1.13
CA VAL A 85 -2.61 16.78 1.78
C VAL A 85 -1.70 17.38 0.73
N ALA A 86 -1.34 18.66 0.88
CA ALA A 86 -0.41 19.33 -0.02
C ALA A 86 0.88 18.49 -0.12
N LYS A 87 1.41 18.33 -1.35
CA LYS A 87 2.72 17.71 -1.53
C LYS A 87 3.72 18.56 -0.75
N SER A 88 4.58 17.92 0.04
CA SER A 88 5.75 18.59 0.61
C SER A 88 6.69 18.95 -0.54
N ASP A 89 6.48 20.12 -1.14
CA ASP A 89 7.37 21.14 -1.73
C ASP A 89 8.61 20.73 -2.56
N LYS A 90 8.99 19.46 -2.69
CA LYS A 90 10.20 19.04 -3.44
C LYS A 90 9.91 18.57 -4.86
N ASP A 91 8.70 18.11 -5.13
CA ASP A 91 8.31 17.62 -6.47
C ASP A 91 7.75 18.73 -7.36
N ASP A 92 7.16 19.77 -6.76
CA ASP A 92 6.66 20.95 -7.50
C ASP A 92 7.80 21.93 -7.85
N MET A 93 8.90 21.94 -7.07
CA MET A 93 10.10 22.73 -7.38
C MET A 93 10.97 22.15 -8.51
N LYS A 94 10.70 20.91 -8.95
CA LYS A 94 11.32 20.33 -10.16
C LYS A 94 10.61 20.80 -11.45
N LYS A 95 9.47 21.49 -11.32
CA LYS A 95 8.65 22.00 -12.43
C LYS A 95 8.84 23.51 -12.68
N MET A 96 9.76 24.15 -11.96
CA MET A 96 10.27 25.49 -12.23
C MET A 96 11.68 25.40 -12.83
#